data_AF-A0A9D3LQ70-F1
#
_entry.id   AF-A0A9D3LQ70-F1
#
_cell.length_a   1.000
_cell.length_b   1.000
_cell.length_c   1.000
_cell.angle_alpha   90.00
_cell.angle_beta   90.00
_cell.angle_gamma   90.00
#
_symmetry.space_group_name_H-M   'P 1'
#
loop_
_entity.id
_entity.type
_entity.pdbx_description
1 polymer ?
#
loop_
_entity_poly.entity_id
_entity_poly.type
_entity_poly.pdbx_seq_one_letter_code
_entity_poly.pdbx_strand_id
1 'polypeptide(L)'
;MHLYLPPSRDKRVHGKNCECDDRQCEDLEGQICGDHGFCSCGRCICNDGWFGRLCQFPRSCDMSDAQSKSLCETDDGTVCSGKGSCHCGKCICSPQEWYVSGEFCECDDRECDKHDGLICTGNGVCNCGSCDCWEGWSGNACEIWVGRSTEHPHPPPPSPPDAFKTP
;
A
#
# COMPACT_ATOMS: atom_id res chain seq x y z
N MET A 1 -16.61 -1.26 40.50
CA MET A 1 -15.58 -0.26 40.18
C MET A 1 -15.20 -0.47 38.72
N HIS A 2 -15.95 0.12 37.79
CA HIS A 2 -15.61 0.05 36.36
C HIS A 2 -14.51 1.06 36.10
N LEU A 3 -13.30 0.57 35.85
CA LEU A 3 -12.19 1.37 35.35
C LEU A 3 -12.54 1.77 33.91
N TYR A 4 -13.17 2.92 33.74
CA TYR A 4 -13.16 3.63 32.46
C TYR A 4 -11.73 4.09 32.23
N LEU A 5 -10.96 3.26 31.52
CA LEU A 5 -9.75 3.74 30.88
C LEU A 5 -10.16 4.86 29.90
N PRO A 6 -9.61 6.07 30.02
CA PRO A 6 -9.89 7.11 29.02
C PRO A 6 -9.48 6.57 27.64
N PRO A 7 -10.21 6.89 26.55
CA PRO A 7 -9.75 6.54 25.22
C PRO A 7 -8.36 7.15 25.09
N SER A 8 -7.37 6.30 24.85
CA SER A 8 -6.03 6.74 24.48
C SER A 8 -6.22 7.79 23.40
N ARG A 9 -5.93 9.06 23.71
CA ARG A 9 -5.81 10.09 22.69
C ARG A 9 -4.67 9.61 21.82
N ASP A 10 -5.01 8.94 20.73
CA ASP A 10 -4.06 8.49 19.73
C ASP A 10 -3.36 9.77 19.26
N LYS A 11 -2.15 10.01 19.76
CA LYS A 11 -1.39 11.23 19.49
C LYS A 11 -1.09 11.38 18.00
N ARG A 12 -1.30 10.32 17.22
CA ARG A 12 -1.16 10.26 15.76
C ARG A 12 -2.25 11.04 15.02
N VAL A 13 -3.42 11.28 15.64
CA VAL A 13 -4.48 12.09 15.03
C VAL A 13 -4.44 13.50 15.61
N HIS A 14 -4.24 14.49 14.74
CA HIS A 14 -4.07 15.89 15.12
C HIS A 14 -4.71 16.85 14.10
N GLY A 15 -4.57 18.15 14.36
CA GLY A 15 -5.31 19.19 13.64
C GLY A 15 -6.54 19.69 14.41
N LYS A 16 -7.10 20.81 13.97
CA LYS A 16 -8.22 21.45 14.67
C LYS A 16 -9.51 20.61 14.56
N ASN A 17 -9.63 19.89 13.46
CA ASN A 17 -10.78 19.07 13.07
C ASN A 17 -10.39 17.59 12.94
N CYS A 18 -9.28 17.14 13.55
CA CYS A 18 -8.74 15.78 13.41
C CYS A 18 -8.50 15.37 11.95
N GLU A 19 -8.12 16.34 11.12
CA GLU A 19 -7.93 16.18 9.68
C GLU A 19 -6.61 15.51 9.31
N CYS A 20 -5.68 15.40 10.25
CA CYS A 20 -4.36 14.83 10.04
C CYS A 20 -4.18 13.54 10.83
N ASP A 21 -3.67 12.53 10.15
CA ASP A 21 -3.42 11.22 10.72
C ASP A 21 -2.02 10.75 10.32
N ASP A 22 -1.12 10.66 11.31
CA ASP A 22 0.27 10.30 11.08
C ASP A 22 0.41 8.87 10.53
N ARG A 23 -0.59 8.00 10.69
CA ARG A 23 -0.60 6.65 10.10
C ARG A 23 -0.51 6.68 8.56
N GLN A 24 -0.82 7.81 7.92
CA GLN A 24 -0.62 7.99 6.48
C GLN A 24 0.85 8.09 6.06
N CYS A 25 1.75 8.30 7.01
CA CYS A 25 3.19 8.39 6.84
C CYS A 25 3.94 7.17 7.43
N GLU A 26 3.19 6.14 7.83
CA GLU A 26 3.71 4.92 8.43
C GLU A 26 4.25 3.99 7.33
N ASP A 27 5.43 3.42 7.53
CA ASP A 27 5.99 2.36 6.67
C ASP A 27 5.48 0.97 7.10
N LEU A 28 6.00 -0.08 6.45
CA LEU A 28 5.60 -1.47 6.73
C LEU A 28 6.01 -1.93 8.13
N GLU A 29 7.04 -1.30 8.71
CA GLU A 29 7.55 -1.55 10.06
C GLU A 29 6.83 -0.73 11.14
N GLY A 30 5.90 0.14 10.76
CA GLY A 30 5.17 0.98 11.70
C GLY A 30 5.87 2.28 12.08
N GLN A 31 6.95 2.66 11.37
CA GLN A 31 7.70 3.88 11.63
C GLN A 31 7.14 5.05 10.83
N ILE A 32 6.99 6.20 11.48
CA ILE A 32 6.56 7.43 10.81
C ILE A 32 7.75 8.05 10.10
N CYS A 33 7.66 8.19 8.78
CA CYS A 33 8.70 8.78 7.94
C CYS A 33 10.09 8.15 8.17
N GLY A 34 10.14 6.82 8.34
CA GLY A 34 11.37 6.06 8.55
C GLY A 34 12.20 6.54 9.75
N ASP A 35 11.57 7.21 10.73
CA ASP A 35 12.24 7.89 11.86
C ASP A 35 13.26 8.98 11.43
N HIS A 36 13.13 9.48 10.19
CA HIS A 36 14.03 10.44 9.56
C HIS A 36 13.31 11.70 9.08
N GLY A 37 12.22 12.06 9.75
CA GLY A 37 11.45 13.26 9.46
C GLY A 37 10.23 13.38 10.38
N PHE A 38 9.27 14.20 9.96
CA PHE A 38 7.97 14.28 10.61
C PHE A 38 6.85 14.23 9.58
N CYS A 39 5.69 13.69 9.97
CA CYS A 39 4.51 13.68 9.13
C CYS A 39 3.79 15.02 9.20
N SER A 40 3.59 15.63 8.03
CA SER A 40 2.76 16.81 7.85
C SER A 40 1.52 16.40 7.06
N CYS A 41 0.51 15.87 7.77
CA CYS A 41 -0.81 15.51 7.23
C CYS A 41 -0.72 14.67 5.95
N GLY A 42 -0.09 13.49 6.06
CA GLY A 42 0.07 12.54 4.96
C GLY A 42 1.31 12.77 4.07
N ARG A 43 2.13 13.78 4.37
CA ARG A 43 3.41 14.00 3.68
C ARG A 43 4.56 14.06 4.66
N CYS A 44 5.58 13.22 4.44
CA CYS A 44 6.81 13.31 5.21
C CYS A 44 7.64 14.53 4.83
N ILE A 45 8.09 15.25 5.84
CA ILE A 45 9.10 16.30 5.74
C ILE A 45 10.40 15.72 6.29
N CYS A 46 11.32 15.39 5.39
CA CYS A 46 12.55 14.69 5.76
C CYS A 46 13.58 15.61 6.39
N ASN A 47 14.30 15.06 7.36
CA ASN A 47 15.46 15.68 7.96
C ASN A 47 16.59 15.85 6.92
N ASP A 48 17.55 16.72 7.25
CA ASP A 48 18.74 16.90 6.42
C ASP A 48 19.45 15.57 6.20
N GLY A 49 19.89 15.35 4.95
CA GLY A 49 20.51 14.09 4.56
C GLY A 49 19.54 12.94 4.25
N TRP A 50 18.22 13.11 4.35
CA TRP A 50 17.24 12.05 4.03
C TRP A 50 16.22 12.44 2.96
N PHE A 51 15.81 11.49 2.13
CA PHE A 51 14.82 11.71 1.07
C PHE A 51 13.98 10.46 0.80
N GLY A 52 12.99 10.62 -0.09
CA GLY A 52 11.98 9.60 -0.39
C GLY A 52 10.61 9.95 0.18
N ARG A 53 9.59 9.18 -0.19
CA ARG A 53 8.20 9.41 0.27
C ARG A 53 8.08 9.32 1.79
N LEU A 54 8.83 8.39 2.38
CA LEU A 54 8.85 8.09 3.82
C LEU A 54 10.24 8.38 4.41
N CYS A 55 11.05 9.23 3.76
CA CYS A 55 12.42 9.55 4.20
C CYS A 55 13.33 8.32 4.36
N GLN A 56 13.06 7.27 3.59
CA GLN A 56 13.70 5.97 3.73
C GLN A 56 15.10 5.87 3.11
N PHE A 57 15.55 6.91 2.38
CA PHE A 57 16.83 6.91 1.66
C PHE A 57 17.79 7.98 2.21
N PRO A 58 19.03 7.61 2.57
CA PRO A 58 20.07 8.58 2.91
C PRO A 58 20.57 9.26 1.63
N ARG A 59 20.87 10.56 1.65
CA ARG A 59 21.40 11.30 0.49
C ARG A 59 22.86 10.98 0.21
N SER A 60 23.64 10.72 1.24
CA SER A 60 25.04 10.28 1.12
C SER A 60 25.10 8.76 1.04
N CYS A 61 26.06 8.27 0.26
CA CYS A 61 26.32 6.85 0.06
C CYS A 61 27.79 6.58 0.41
N ASP A 62 28.02 5.83 1.48
CA ASP A 62 29.38 5.52 1.97
C ASP A 62 29.95 4.25 1.31
N MET A 63 29.26 3.68 0.33
CA MET A 63 29.68 2.51 -0.43
C MET A 63 29.99 2.86 -1.89
N SER A 64 30.82 2.04 -2.54
CA SER A 64 31.09 2.19 -3.97
C SER A 64 29.87 1.87 -4.83
N ASP A 65 29.80 2.43 -6.04
CA ASP A 65 28.72 2.15 -7.00
C ASP A 65 28.59 0.65 -7.30
N ALA A 66 29.71 -0.07 -7.38
CA ALA A 66 29.72 -1.51 -7.61
C ALA A 66 29.08 -2.29 -6.45
N GLN A 67 29.40 -1.92 -5.21
CA GLN A 67 28.78 -2.53 -4.01
C GLN A 67 27.30 -2.20 -3.93
N SER A 68 26.93 -0.93 -4.13
CA SER A 68 25.53 -0.50 -4.16
C SER A 68 24.76 -1.32 -5.20
N LYS A 69 25.25 -1.36 -6.44
CA LYS A 69 24.60 -2.09 -7.53
C LYS A 69 24.41 -3.57 -7.22
N SER A 70 25.41 -4.22 -6.61
CA SER A 70 25.35 -5.65 -6.28
C SER A 70 24.24 -6.01 -5.27
N LEU A 71 23.83 -5.07 -4.41
CA LEU A 71 22.74 -5.25 -3.45
C LEU A 71 21.35 -5.06 -4.07
N CYS A 72 21.27 -4.46 -5.25
CA CYS A 72 20.03 -4.19 -5.97
C CYS A 72 19.81 -5.13 -7.17
N GLU A 73 20.75 -6.05 -7.41
CA GLU A 73 20.72 -6.98 -8.53
C GLU A 73 19.94 -8.23 -8.13
N THR A 74 18.92 -8.59 -8.91
CA THR A 74 18.12 -9.81 -8.73
C THR A 74 18.87 -11.05 -9.24
N ASP A 75 18.35 -12.24 -8.96
CA ASP A 75 18.97 -13.52 -9.35
C ASP A 75 19.21 -13.65 -10.87
N ASP A 76 18.41 -12.96 -11.69
CA ASP A 76 18.55 -12.91 -13.15
C ASP A 76 19.55 -11.86 -13.65
N GLY A 77 20.24 -11.14 -12.75
CA GLY A 77 21.22 -10.12 -13.07
C GLY A 77 20.62 -8.74 -13.37
N THR A 78 19.32 -8.55 -13.15
CA THR A 78 18.63 -7.29 -13.43
C THR A 78 18.63 -6.40 -12.19
N VAL A 79 19.04 -5.14 -12.34
CA VAL A 79 18.99 -4.18 -11.24
C VAL A 79 17.57 -3.66 -11.07
N CYS A 80 17.03 -3.76 -9.84
CA CYS A 80 15.71 -3.27 -9.47
C CYS A 80 14.61 -3.70 -10.47
N SER A 81 14.66 -4.96 -10.90
CA SER A 81 13.73 -5.57 -11.87
C SER A 81 13.54 -4.73 -13.15
N GLY A 82 14.49 -3.84 -13.48
CA GLY A 82 14.40 -2.90 -14.60
C GLY A 82 13.35 -1.79 -14.43
N LYS A 83 12.69 -1.72 -13.26
CA LYS A 83 11.59 -0.80 -12.95
C LYS A 83 12.03 0.34 -12.02
N GLY A 84 13.33 0.45 -11.71
CA GLY A 84 13.87 1.45 -10.78
C GLY A 84 15.35 1.76 -10.98
N SER A 85 15.89 2.58 -10.09
CA SER A 85 17.33 2.85 -9.97
C SER A 85 17.83 2.39 -8.60
N CYS A 86 19.10 1.96 -8.54
CA CYS A 86 19.72 1.57 -7.28
C CYS A 86 20.41 2.76 -6.62
N HIS A 87 20.17 2.96 -5.32
CA HIS A 87 20.81 3.98 -4.52
C HIS A 87 21.21 3.42 -3.16
N CYS A 88 22.52 3.43 -2.87
CA CYS A 88 23.09 2.95 -1.61
C CYS A 88 22.59 1.54 -1.20
N GLY A 89 22.49 0.65 -2.19
CA GLY A 89 22.03 -0.73 -2.02
C GLY A 89 20.54 -0.91 -1.82
N LYS A 90 19.72 0.11 -2.08
CA LYS A 90 18.25 0.00 -2.10
C LYS A 90 17.68 0.47 -3.42
N CYS A 91 16.62 -0.18 -3.88
CA CYS A 91 15.94 0.25 -5.09
C CYS A 91 15.00 1.43 -4.84
N ILE A 92 15.09 2.41 -5.72
CA ILE A 92 14.14 3.52 -5.86
C ILE A 92 13.29 3.22 -7.07
N CYS A 93 12.05 2.79 -6.85
CA CYS A 93 11.14 2.44 -7.93
C CYS A 93 10.72 3.68 -8.72
N SER A 94 10.72 3.55 -10.04
CA SER A 94 10.42 4.67 -10.92
C SER A 94 8.95 5.06 -10.75
N PRO A 95 8.62 6.36 -10.69
CA PRO A 95 7.23 6.79 -10.76
C PRO A 95 6.69 6.46 -12.16
N GLN A 96 5.84 5.45 -12.24
CA GLN A 96 5.12 5.09 -13.46
C GLN A 96 3.66 5.57 -13.37
N GLU A 97 2.87 5.39 -14.44
CA GLU A 97 1.42 5.64 -14.39
C GLU A 97 0.70 4.77 -13.34
N TRP A 98 1.37 3.72 -12.86
CA TRP A 98 0.90 2.74 -11.90
C TRP A 98 1.90 2.61 -10.73
N TYR A 99 1.44 2.00 -9.64
CA TYR A 99 2.23 1.87 -8.42
C TYR A 99 3.17 0.67 -8.48
N VAL A 100 4.48 0.97 -8.53
CA VAL A 100 5.57 -0.02 -8.45
C VAL A 100 6.09 -0.07 -7.03
N SER A 101 6.24 -1.27 -6.48
CA SER A 101 6.75 -1.48 -5.12
C SER A 101 7.60 -2.76 -5.03
N GLY A 102 8.00 -3.13 -3.82
CA GLY A 102 8.91 -4.26 -3.56
C GLY A 102 10.35 -3.82 -3.33
N GLU A 103 11.15 -4.72 -2.78
CA GLU A 103 12.56 -4.47 -2.44
C GLU A 103 13.40 -4.22 -3.70
N PHE A 104 13.06 -4.91 -4.78
CA PHE A 104 13.68 -4.82 -6.09
C PHE A 104 12.75 -4.19 -7.12
N CYS A 105 11.68 -3.50 -6.71
CA CYS A 105 10.67 -2.94 -7.63
C CYS A 105 9.98 -3.99 -8.51
N GLU A 106 9.89 -5.22 -8.01
CA GLU A 106 9.32 -6.38 -8.69
C GLU A 106 7.80 -6.30 -8.79
N CYS A 107 7.14 -5.67 -7.82
CA CYS A 107 5.69 -5.63 -7.69
C CYS A 107 5.07 -4.56 -8.58
N ASP A 108 4.17 -4.98 -9.46
CA ASP A 108 3.37 -4.11 -10.31
C ASP A 108 1.89 -4.29 -10.06
N ASP A 109 1.24 -3.23 -9.58
CA ASP A 109 -0.17 -3.31 -9.21
C ASP A 109 -1.10 -3.67 -10.38
N ARG A 110 -0.64 -3.50 -11.63
CA ARG A 110 -1.40 -3.92 -12.82
C ARG A 110 -1.43 -5.43 -13.00
N GLU A 111 -0.50 -6.15 -12.36
CA GLU A 111 -0.41 -7.61 -12.36
C GLU A 111 -1.45 -8.24 -11.41
N CYS A 112 -2.09 -7.48 -10.52
CA CYS A 112 -3.22 -7.95 -9.74
C CYS A 112 -4.45 -8.28 -10.59
N ASP A 113 -5.24 -9.23 -10.10
CA ASP A 113 -6.46 -9.66 -10.73
C ASP A 113 -7.49 -8.53 -10.90
N LYS A 114 -8.24 -8.62 -12.00
CA LYS A 114 -9.25 -7.64 -12.39
C LYS A 114 -10.58 -8.32 -12.65
N HIS A 115 -11.66 -7.68 -12.22
CA HIS A 115 -13.02 -8.01 -12.62
C HIS A 115 -13.67 -6.76 -13.22
N ASP A 116 -14.34 -6.91 -14.36
CA ASP A 116 -14.92 -5.80 -15.14
C ASP A 116 -13.95 -4.62 -15.42
N GLY A 117 -12.66 -4.94 -15.57
CA GLY A 117 -11.61 -3.97 -15.86
C GLY A 117 -11.07 -3.20 -14.65
N LEU A 118 -11.54 -3.47 -13.43
CA LEU A 118 -11.09 -2.82 -12.19
C LEU A 118 -10.16 -3.74 -11.39
N ILE A 119 -8.97 -3.23 -11.03
CA ILE A 119 -8.01 -3.94 -10.15
C ILE A 119 -8.65 -4.14 -8.79
N CYS A 120 -8.65 -5.39 -8.31
CA CYS A 120 -9.28 -5.79 -7.05
C CYS A 120 -10.74 -5.29 -6.92
N THR A 121 -11.42 -5.07 -8.06
CA THR A 121 -12.78 -4.51 -8.17
C THR A 121 -12.96 -3.18 -7.41
N GLY A 122 -11.87 -2.52 -6.99
CA GLY A 122 -11.91 -1.38 -6.07
C GLY A 122 -12.32 -1.72 -4.63
N ASN A 123 -12.38 -3.00 -4.25
CA ASN A 123 -12.78 -3.51 -2.93
C ASN A 123 -11.61 -4.14 -2.14
N GLY A 124 -10.39 -3.84 -2.54
CA GLY A 124 -9.18 -4.35 -1.93
C GLY A 124 -7.98 -3.51 -2.34
N VAL A 125 -6.84 -3.82 -1.74
CA VAL A 125 -5.55 -3.23 -2.10
C VAL A 125 -4.75 -4.28 -2.84
N CYS A 126 -4.11 -3.90 -3.95
CA CYS A 126 -3.18 -4.79 -4.60
C CYS A 126 -1.91 -4.92 -3.75
N ASN A 127 -1.53 -6.16 -3.48
CA ASN A 127 -0.32 -6.52 -2.76
C ASN A 127 0.48 -7.49 -3.63
N CYS A 128 1.37 -6.92 -4.44
CA CYS A 128 2.31 -7.64 -5.30
C CYS A 128 1.69 -8.82 -6.08
N GLY A 129 0.63 -8.55 -6.84
CA GLY A 129 -0.05 -9.55 -7.67
C GLY A 129 -1.20 -10.29 -6.99
N SER A 130 -1.48 -10.04 -5.71
CA SER A 130 -2.66 -10.56 -5.03
C SER A 130 -3.53 -9.44 -4.45
N CYS A 131 -4.85 -9.60 -4.49
CA CYS A 131 -5.75 -8.60 -3.91
C CYS A 131 -6.02 -8.90 -2.43
N ASP A 132 -5.59 -7.99 -1.56
CA ASP A 132 -5.97 -7.98 -0.16
C ASP A 132 -7.36 -7.35 -0.01
N CYS A 133 -8.38 -8.20 0.01
CA CYS A 133 -9.77 -7.77 0.07
C CYS A 133 -10.12 -7.11 1.41
N TRP A 134 -10.89 -6.03 1.34
CA TRP A 134 -11.44 -5.39 2.53
C TRP A 134 -12.47 -6.29 3.22
N GLU A 135 -12.78 -5.98 4.48
CA GLU A 135 -13.73 -6.77 5.28
C GLU A 135 -15.06 -6.98 4.52
N GLY A 136 -15.49 -8.25 4.42
CA GLY A 136 -16.73 -8.63 3.75
C GLY A 136 -16.59 -8.89 2.24
N TRP A 137 -15.41 -8.69 1.66
CA TRP A 137 -15.09 -9.05 0.28
C TRP A 137 -14.21 -10.30 0.19
N SER A 138 -14.35 -11.05 -0.89
CA SER A 138 -13.62 -12.28 -1.19
C SER A 138 -13.54 -12.49 -2.70
N GLY A 139 -12.86 -13.56 -3.12
CA GLY A 139 -12.48 -13.78 -4.52
C GLY A 139 -11.08 -13.25 -4.82
N ASN A 140 -10.51 -13.68 -5.94
CA ASN A 140 -9.13 -13.32 -6.30
C ASN A 140 -9.01 -11.84 -6.69
N ALA A 141 -10.09 -11.25 -7.22
CA ALA A 141 -10.19 -9.84 -7.56
C ALA A 141 -11.12 -9.08 -6.59
N CYS A 142 -11.41 -9.62 -5.41
CA CYS A 142 -12.37 -9.04 -4.44
C CYS A 142 -13.75 -8.72 -5.05
N GLU A 143 -14.21 -9.58 -5.96
CA GLU A 143 -15.45 -9.42 -6.72
C GLU A 143 -16.68 -9.99 -6.00
N ILE A 144 -16.49 -10.76 -4.93
CA ILE A 144 -17.57 -11.44 -4.20
C ILE A 144 -17.81 -10.73 -2.87
N TRP A 145 -19.00 -10.16 -2.68
CA TRP A 145 -19.45 -9.70 -1.38
C TRP A 145 -19.99 -10.88 -0.55
N VAL A 146 -19.29 -11.22 0.53
CA VAL A 146 -19.68 -12.28 1.48
C VAL A 146 -20.36 -11.74 2.74
N GLY A 147 -20.25 -10.42 2.98
CA GLY A 147 -20.82 -9.75 4.15
C GLY A 147 -20.21 -10.19 5.48
N ARG A 148 -20.62 -9.54 6.57
CA ARG A 148 -20.24 -9.92 7.93
C ARG A 148 -21.05 -11.13 8.38
N SER A 149 -20.44 -12.30 8.43
CA SER A 149 -21.03 -13.49 9.05
C SER A 149 -21.07 -13.32 10.57
N THR A 150 -22.11 -12.69 11.10
CA THR A 150 -22.64 -12.94 12.45
C THR A 150 -24.04 -12.32 12.59
N GLU A 151 -25.04 -13.13 12.25
CA GLU A 151 -26.26 -13.41 13.04
C GLU A 151 -27.60 -13.38 12.31
N HIS A 152 -27.82 -12.75 11.15
CA HIS A 152 -29.15 -12.80 10.50
C HIS A 152 -29.02 -13.13 9.00
N PRO A 153 -29.58 -14.25 8.49
CA PRO A 153 -29.57 -14.54 7.07
C PRO A 153 -30.50 -13.55 6.35
N HIS A 154 -29.93 -12.56 5.69
CA HIS A 154 -30.67 -11.84 4.66
C HIS A 154 -30.83 -12.73 3.43
N PRO A 155 -32.01 -12.71 2.78
CA PRO A 155 -32.21 -13.48 1.56
C PRO A 155 -31.28 -12.95 0.45
N PRO A 156 -30.94 -13.78 -0.54
CA PRO A 156 -30.10 -13.38 -1.65
C PRO A 156 -30.71 -12.16 -2.38
N PRO A 157 -29.87 -11.29 -2.99
CA PRO A 157 -30.38 -10.23 -3.84
C PRO A 157 -31.22 -10.83 -4.97
N PRO A 158 -32.34 -10.20 -5.36
CA PRO A 158 -33.17 -10.71 -6.45
C PRO A 158 -32.34 -10.75 -7.74
N SER A 159 -32.39 -11.88 -8.43
CA SER A 159 -31.80 -12.06 -9.75
C SER A 159 -32.27 -10.97 -10.70
N PRO A 160 -31.39 -10.45 -11.59
CA PRO A 160 -31.79 -9.45 -12.57
C PRO A 160 -32.96 -9.98 -13.41
N PRO A 161 -33.97 -9.15 -13.73
CA PRO A 161 -35.07 -9.59 -14.56
C PRO A 161 -34.51 -9.98 -15.93
N ASP A 162 -34.89 -11.17 -16.41
CA ASP A 162 -34.62 -11.64 -17.77
C ASP A 162 -35.10 -10.56 -18.76
N ALA A 163 -34.15 -9.79 -19.27
CA ALA A 163 -34.41 -8.80 -20.28
C ALA A 163 -34.55 -9.53 -21.62
N PHE A 164 -35.71 -9.31 -22.24
CA PHE A 164 -36.08 -9.64 -23.62
C PHE A 164 -36.42 -11.10 -23.95
N LYS A 165 -37.71 -11.43 -23.77
CA LYS A 165 -38.44 -12.21 -24.77
C LYS A 165 -39.51 -11.32 -25.38
N THR A 166 -39.15 -10.59 -26.44
CA THR A 166 -40.13 -9.96 -27.33
C THR A 166 -40.83 -11.02 -28.18
N PRO A 167 -42.09 -10.76 -28.60
CA PRO A 167 -43.01 -11.75 -29.15
C PRO A 167 -42.57 -12.37 -30.47
#